data_AF-A0A6P0L355-F1
#
_entry.id   AF-A0A6P0L355-F1
#
_cell.length_a   1.000
_cell.length_b   1.000
_cell.length_c   1.000
_cell.angle_alpha   90.00
_cell.angle_beta   90.00
_cell.angle_gamma   90.00
#
_symmetry.space_group_name_H-M   'P 1'
#
loop_
_entity.id
_entity.type
_entity.pdbx_description
1 polymer ?
#
loop_
_entity_poly.entity_id
_entity_poly.type
_entity_poly.pdbx_seq_one_letter_code
_entity_poly.pdbx_strand_id
1 'polypeptide(L)' 'MGIQPDLILVASLPLESWAIVTSGNYAIATNRLRHVGLPIPQILITTDDVSDYKPHPEGYLKAA' A
#
# COMPACT_ATOMS: atom_id res chain seq x y z
N MET A 1 6.33 23.80 -8.63
CA MET A 1 6.28 22.34 -8.77
C MET A 1 7.23 21.77 -7.73
N GLY A 2 6.71 21.50 -6.52
CA GLY A 2 7.54 21.08 -5.39
C GLY A 2 7.96 19.63 -5.57
N ILE A 3 9.20 19.31 -5.23
CA ILE A 3 9.66 17.93 -5.13
C ILE A 3 8.79 17.21 -4.08
N GLN A 4 8.18 16.08 -4.45
CA GLN A 4 7.39 15.22 -3.55
C GLN A 4 8.35 14.14 -3.00
N PRO A 5 8.96 14.33 -1.82
CA PRO A 5 10.02 13.46 -1.32
C PRO A 5 9.54 12.03 -1.04
N ASP A 6 8.26 11.86 -0.72
CA ASP A 6 7.58 10.58 -0.55
C ASP A 6 7.54 9.76 -1.84
N LEU A 7 7.31 10.42 -2.98
CA LEU A 7 7.34 9.79 -4.29
C LEU A 7 8.74 9.26 -4.64
N ILE A 8 9.78 10.05 -4.31
CA ILE A 8 11.19 9.67 -4.54
C ILE A 8 11.55 8.43 -3.73
N LEU A 9 11.15 8.38 -2.46
CA LEU A 9 11.45 7.24 -1.60
C LEU A 9 10.82 5.97 -2.15
N VAL A 10 9.51 5.95 -2.36
CA VAL A 10 8.80 4.75 -2.84
C VAL A 10 9.30 4.31 -4.22
N ALA A 11 9.58 5.26 -5.12
CA ALA A 11 10.15 4.95 -6.43
C ALA A 11 11.58 4.41 -6.38
N SER A 12 12.33 4.67 -5.30
CA SER A 12 13.71 4.19 -5.12
C SER A 12 13.79 2.76 -4.56
N LEU A 13 12.69 2.23 -4.02
CA LEU A 13 12.64 0.88 -3.46
C LEU A 13 12.49 -0.15 -4.60
N PRO A 14 13.14 -1.33 -4.51
CA PRO A 14 12.83 -2.44 -5.40
C PRO A 14 11.34 -2.80 -5.29
N LEU A 15 10.70 -3.12 -6.41
CA LEU A 15 9.25 -3.37 -6.46
C LEU A 15 8.79 -4.48 -5.49
N GLU A 16 9.65 -5.46 -5.23
CA GLU A 16 9.39 -6.62 -4.37
C GLU A 16 9.72 -6.35 -2.89
N SER A 17 10.28 -5.18 -2.56
CA SER A 17 10.80 -4.87 -1.22
C SER A 17 9.84 -4.03 -0.36
N TRP A 18 8.60 -3.82 -0.80
CA TRP A 18 7.61 -3.07 -0.05
C TRP A 18 6.18 -3.53 -0.33
N ALA A 19 5.32 -3.28 0.66
CA ALA A 19 3.90 -3.62 0.61
C ALA A 19 3.07 -2.49 1.25
N ILE A 20 1.77 -2.46 0.94
CA ILE A 20 0.80 -1.60 1.65
C ILE A 20 -0.18 -2.50 2.40
N VAL A 21 -0.42 -2.19 3.68
CA VAL A 21 -1.51 -2.78 4.47
C VAL A 21 -2.43 -1.65 4.92
N THR A 22 -3.69 -1.66 4.51
CA THR A 22 -4.65 -0.55 4.73
C THR A 22 -6.03 -1.04 5.17
N SER A 23 -6.75 -0.20 5.92
CA SER A 23 -8.17 -0.42 6.28
C SER A 23 -9.14 0.11 5.22
N GLY A 24 -8.65 0.54 4.06
CA GLY A 24 -9.51 0.78 2.89
C GLY A 24 -9.67 -0.50 2.07
N ASN A 25 -10.78 -0.62 1.36
CA ASN A 25 -10.97 -1.66 0.34
C ASN A 25 -10.09 -1.39 -0.89
N TYR A 26 -10.01 -2.36 -1.80
CA TYR A 26 -9.17 -2.28 -2.99
C TYR A 26 -9.47 -1.06 -3.88
N ALA A 27 -10.75 -0.74 -4.08
CA ALA A 27 -11.16 0.38 -4.91
C ALA A 27 -10.68 1.73 -4.34
N ILE A 28 -10.83 1.95 -3.04
CA ILE A 28 -10.38 3.18 -2.38
C ILE A 28 -8.86 3.26 -2.39
N ALA A 29 -8.16 2.15 -2.07
CA ALA A 29 -6.70 2.12 -1.99
C ALA A 29 -6.07 2.46 -3.36
N THR A 30 -6.51 1.78 -4.42
CA THR A 30 -5.95 1.98 -5.77
C THR A 30 -6.30 3.36 -6.33
N ASN A 31 -7.49 3.88 -6.09
CA ASN A 31 -7.84 5.24 -6.52
C ASN A 31 -6.98 6.31 -5.83
N ARG A 32 -6.69 6.15 -4.53
CA ARG A 32 -5.81 7.08 -3.81
C ARG A 32 -4.39 7.06 -4.36
N LEU A 33 -3.83 5.87 -4.59
CA LEU A 33 -2.48 5.73 -5.17
C LEU A 33 -2.39 6.37 -6.56
N ARG A 34 -3.36 6.11 -7.43
CA ARG A 34 -3.43 6.74 -8.77
C ARG A 34 -3.57 8.26 -8.69
N HIS A 35 -4.38 8.76 -7.77
CA HIS A 35 -4.61 10.20 -7.60
C HIS A 35 -3.32 10.96 -7.26
N VAL A 36 -2.42 10.34 -6.47
CA VAL A 36 -1.13 10.94 -6.10
C VAL A 36 0.03 10.53 -7.02
N GLY A 37 -0.22 9.70 -8.04
CA GLY A 37 0.80 9.25 -8.98
C GLY A 37 1.76 8.20 -8.42
N LEU A 38 1.39 7.50 -7.34
CA LEU A 38 2.18 6.38 -6.81
C LEU A 38 1.84 5.07 -7.55
N PRO A 39 2.83 4.20 -7.80
CA PRO A 39 2.56 2.87 -8.32
C PRO A 39 1.76 2.04 -7.33
N ILE A 40 0.98 1.09 -7.84
CA ILE A 40 0.36 0.06 -7.01
C ILE A 40 1.46 -0.96 -6.65
N PRO A 41 1.73 -1.25 -5.36
CA PRO A 41 2.72 -2.25 -4.99
C PRO A 41 2.31 -3.64 -5.48
N GLN A 42 3.29 -4.54 -5.59
CA GLN A 42 3.01 -5.94 -5.86
C GLN A 42 2.13 -6.57 -4.76
N ILE A 43 2.33 -6.15 -3.51
CA ILE A 43 1.57 -6.61 -2.35
C ILE A 43 0.73 -5.44 -1.81
N LEU A 44 -0.58 -5.51 -2.01
CA LEU A 44 -1.56 -4.57 -1.48
C LEU A 44 -2.60 -5.35 -0.65
N ILE A 45 -2.45 -5.32 0.67
CA ILE A 45 -3.40 -5.93 1.61
C ILE A 45 -4.43 -4.88 2.03
N THR A 46 -5.69 -5.19 1.77
CA THR A 46 -6.85 -4.34 1.99
C THR A 46 -7.79 -4.98 3.01
N THR A 47 -8.91 -4.32 3.32
CA THR A 47 -9.98 -4.96 4.11
C THR A 47 -10.59 -6.18 3.44
N ASP A 48 -10.47 -6.28 2.12
CA ASP A 48 -11.03 -7.40 1.36
C ASP A 48 -10.17 -8.67 1.54
N ASP A 49 -8.95 -8.53 2.07
CA ASP A 49 -7.94 -9.59 2.13
C ASP A 49 -7.74 -10.18 3.54
N VAL A 50 -8.40 -9.61 4.58
CA VAL A 50 -8.20 -9.99 5.98
C VAL A 50 -9.51 -10.27 6.69
N SER A 51 -9.49 -11.22 7.62
CA SER A 51 -10.64 -11.53 8.49
C SER A 51 -10.60 -10.70 9.78
N ASP A 52 -9.40 -10.52 10.33
CA ASP A 52 -9.11 -9.79 11.55
C ASP A 52 -8.33 -8.51 11.24
N TYR A 53 -8.98 -7.37 11.43
CA TYR A 53 -8.42 -6.07 11.11
C TYR A 53 -7.42 -5.58 12.18
N LYS A 54 -6.62 -4.59 11.80
CA LYS A 54 -5.74 -3.87 12.73
C LYS A 54 -6.53 -3.45 14.00
N PRO A 55 -6.00 -3.66 15.21
CA PRO A 55 -4.59 -3.93 15.52
C PRO A 55 -4.14 -5.39 15.39
N HIS A 56 -5.01 -6.32 14.97
CA HIS A 56 -4.61 -7.70 14.71
C HIS A 56 -3.49 -7.77 13.64
N PRO A 57 -2.49 -8.67 13.78
CA PRO A 57 -1.33 -8.70 12.91
C PRO A 57 -1.56 -9.35 11.54
N GLU A 58 -2.73 -9.98 11.29
CA GLU A 58 -3.00 -10.76 10.07
C GLU A 58 -2.58 -10.04 8.80
N GLY A 59 -2.99 -8.78 8.62
CA GLY A 59 -2.66 -8.03 7.42
C GLY A 59 -1.16 -7.78 7.22
N TYR A 60 -0.39 -7.62 8.31
CA TYR A 60 1.06 -7.49 8.23
C TYR A 60 1.75 -8.82 7.97
N LEU A 61 1.26 -9.91 8.57
CA LEU A 61 1.79 -11.25 8.35
C LEU A 61 1.57 -11.74 6.91
N LYS A 62 0.42 -11.40 6.31
CA LYS A 62 0.13 -11.71 4.89
C LYS A 62 0.98 -10.90 3.91
N ALA A 63 1.55 -9.78 4.35
CA ALA A 63 2.35 -8.90 3.51
C ALA A 63 3.86 -9.20 3.54
N ALA A 64 4.30 -10.13 4.40
CA ALA A 64 5.70 -10.44 4.68
C ALA A 64 6.21 -11.68 3.94
#